data_AF-A0A1H9ZNS2-F1
#
_entry.id   AF-A0A1H9ZNS2-F1
#
_cell.length_a   1.000
_cell.length_b   1.000
_cell.length_c   1.000
_cell.angle_alpha   90.00
_cell.angle_beta   90.00
_cell.angle_gamma   90.00
#
_symmetry.space_group_name_H-M   'P 1'
#
loop_
_entity.id
_entity.type
_entity.pdbx_description
1 polymer ?
#
loop_
_entity_poly.entity_id
_entity_poly.type
_entity_poly.pdbx_seq_one_letter_code
_entity_poly.pdbx_strand_id
1 'polypeptide(L)'
;MGVQIGLGGIILVSISEITVTEILIILSLIFFLYAFVYPKSQLKKIKMQRLSMIKRMERMWGTKVLTMIHRKEAVSMLGVPVYQYIDVEDAEQVLRAIRETGDRPIDIIMHTPGGQMHASI
;
A
#
# COMPACT_ATOMS: atom_id res chain seq x y z
N MET A 1 53.32 30.56 -21.39
CA MET A 1 52.13 30.84 -22.21
C MET A 1 51.51 29.50 -22.58
N GLY A 2 50.31 29.22 -22.09
CA GLY A 2 49.53 28.01 -22.39
C GLY A 2 49.77 26.80 -21.47
N VAL A 3 49.25 26.83 -20.23
CA VAL A 3 49.03 25.58 -19.47
C VAL A 3 47.60 25.12 -19.78
N GLN A 4 47.53 24.01 -20.51
CA GLN A 4 46.31 23.39 -20.99
C GLN A 4 45.59 22.70 -19.83
N ILE A 5 44.46 23.28 -19.42
CA ILE A 5 43.63 22.77 -18.32
C ILE A 5 42.83 21.58 -18.85
N GLY A 6 43.34 20.38 -18.62
CA GLY A 6 42.68 19.13 -19.00
C GLY A 6 41.51 18.82 -18.08
N LEU A 7 40.29 19.12 -18.53
CA LEU A 7 39.00 18.69 -17.96
C LEU A 7 38.87 17.15 -17.78
N GLY A 8 39.82 16.36 -18.30
CA GLY A 8 39.85 14.90 -18.17
C GLY A 8 40.41 14.35 -16.86
N GLY A 9 41.13 15.16 -16.06
CA GLY A 9 41.76 14.70 -14.81
C GLY A 9 40.79 14.55 -13.63
N ILE A 10 39.71 15.35 -13.60
CA ILE A 10 38.78 15.37 -12.45
C ILE A 10 37.80 14.20 -12.51
N ILE A 11 37.42 13.76 -13.72
CA ILE A 11 36.45 12.66 -13.89
C ILE A 11 37.10 11.30 -13.68
N LEU A 12 38.37 11.12 -14.06
CA LEU A 12 39.05 9.83 -13.99
C LEU A 12 39.63 9.50 -12.59
N VAL A 13 40.01 10.52 -11.81
CA VAL A 13 40.53 10.34 -10.44
C VAL A 13 39.43 9.95 -9.44
N SER A 14 38.16 10.21 -9.74
CA SER A 14 37.05 9.92 -8.83
C SER A 14 36.49 8.49 -8.95
N ILE A 15 36.98 7.66 -9.90
CA ILE A 15 36.44 6.31 -10.16
C ILE A 15 37.20 5.21 -9.39
N SER A 16 38.43 5.48 -8.93
CA SER A 16 39.33 4.45 -8.40
C SER A 16 39.30 4.25 -6.88
N GLU A 17 38.63 5.10 -6.09
CA GLU A 17 38.52 4.90 -4.63
C GLU A 17 37.07 5.03 -4.16
N ILE A 18 36.30 3.95 -4.38
CA ILE A 18 35.02 3.80 -3.68
C ILE A 18 35.34 3.64 -2.19
N THR A 19 35.10 4.69 -1.42
CA THR A 19 35.38 4.68 0.02
C THR A 19 34.32 3.86 0.74
N VAL A 20 34.67 3.16 1.82
CA VAL A 20 33.71 2.39 2.65
C VAL A 20 32.50 3.25 3.04
N THR A 21 32.73 4.54 3.30
CA THR A 21 31.68 5.52 3.59
C THR A 21 30.68 5.67 2.44
N GLU A 22 31.12 5.67 1.18
CA GLU A 22 30.24 5.79 0.02
C GLU A 22 29.37 4.55 -0.16
N ILE A 23 29.95 3.36 0.06
CA ILE A 23 29.20 2.10 0.06
C ILE A 23 28.14 2.11 1.16
N LEU A 24 28.51 2.54 2.37
CA LEU A 24 27.58 2.65 3.50
C LEU A 24 26.46 3.65 3.21
N ILE A 25 26.76 4.78 2.56
CA ILE A 25 25.75 5.77 2.16
C ILE A 25 24.78 5.17 1.15
N ILE A 26 25.27 4.48 0.12
CA ILE A 26 24.43 3.85 -0.91
C ILE A 26 23.54 2.76 -0.28
N LEU A 27 24.11 1.89 0.57
CA LEU A 27 23.35 0.85 1.26
C LEU A 27 22.30 1.44 2.20
N SER A 28 22.65 2.48 2.95
CA SER A 28 21.72 3.21 3.81
C SER A 28 20.57 3.81 2.99
N LEU A 29 20.87 4.44 1.84
CA LEU A 29 19.86 5.02 0.96
C LEU A 29 18.89 3.95 0.43
N ILE A 30 19.40 2.80 -0.03
CA ILE A 30 18.58 1.66 -0.48
C ILE A 30 17.72 1.14 0.67
N PHE A 31 18.29 1.02 1.87
CA PHE A 31 17.57 0.57 3.05
C PHE A 31 16.43 1.53 3.42
N PHE A 32 16.69 2.84 3.47
CA PHE A 32 15.65 3.84 3.75
C PHE A 32 14.55 3.84 2.69
N LEU A 33 14.92 3.72 1.41
CA LEU A 33 13.95 3.61 0.32
C LEU A 33 13.07 2.36 0.49
N TYR A 34 13.69 1.22 0.80
CA TYR A 34 12.97 -0.03 1.06
C TYR A 34 12.03 0.10 2.27
N ALA A 35 12.52 0.64 3.38
CA ALA A 35 11.74 0.83 4.61
C ALA A 35 10.49 1.69 4.37
N PHE A 36 10.57 2.69 3.48
CA PHE A 36 9.43 3.54 3.14
C PHE A 36 8.43 2.86 2.19
N VAL A 37 8.91 2.06 1.24
CA VAL A 37 8.07 1.37 0.24
C VAL A 37 7.40 0.11 0.80
N TYR A 38 8.08 -0.61 1.69
CA TYR A 38 7.64 -1.86 2.29
C TYR A 38 6.23 -1.82 2.91
N PRO A 39 5.88 -0.86 3.80
CA PRO A 39 4.55 -0.84 4.43
C PRO A 39 3.41 -0.64 3.43
N LYS A 40 3.62 0.18 2.38
CA LYS A 40 2.60 0.40 1.33
C LYS A 40 2.34 -0.85 0.51
N SER A 41 3.39 -1.64 0.23
CA SER A 41 3.27 -2.89 -0.52
C SER A 41 2.42 -3.93 0.21
N GLN A 42 2.55 -4.02 1.53
CA GLN A 42 1.75 -4.96 2.33
C GLN A 42 0.26 -4.65 2.27
N LEU A 43 -0.12 -3.37 2.45
CA LEU A 43 -1.53 -2.95 2.33
C LEU A 43 -2.12 -3.29 0.96
N LYS A 44 -1.35 -3.06 -0.12
CA LYS A 44 -1.79 -3.41 -1.47
C LYS A 44 -2.03 -4.91 -1.63
N LYS A 45 -1.15 -5.76 -1.07
CA LYS A 45 -1.30 -7.22 -1.13
C LYS A 45 -2.58 -7.68 -0.43
N ILE A 46 -2.87 -7.17 0.77
CA ILE A 46 -4.08 -7.50 1.53
C ILE A 46 -5.33 -7.13 0.73
N LYS A 47 -5.38 -5.90 0.18
CA LYS A 47 -6.51 -5.42 -0.64
C LYS A 47 -6.72 -6.29 -1.89
N MET A 48 -5.64 -6.64 -2.58
CA MET A 48 -5.70 -7.50 -3.77
C MET A 48 -6.19 -8.92 -3.45
N GLN A 49 -5.74 -9.49 -2.32
CA GLN A 49 -6.21 -10.79 -1.85
C GLN A 49 -7.72 -10.76 -1.53
N ARG A 50 -8.18 -9.72 -0.81
CA ARG A 50 -9.61 -9.54 -0.51
C ARG A 50 -10.44 -9.45 -1.80
N LEU A 51 -10.03 -8.60 -2.74
CA LEU A 51 -10.72 -8.44 -4.03
C LEU A 51 -10.76 -9.75 -4.82
N SER A 52 -9.66 -10.53 -4.81
CA SER A 52 -9.61 -11.81 -5.49
C SER A 52 -10.58 -12.84 -4.90
N MET A 53 -10.75 -12.83 -3.57
CA MET A 53 -11.68 -13.70 -2.86
C MET A 53 -13.13 -13.31 -3.16
N ILE A 54 -13.45 -12.01 -3.09
CA ILE A 54 -14.78 -11.48 -3.45
C ILE A 54 -15.14 -11.90 -4.88
N LYS A 55 -14.25 -11.68 -5.86
CA LYS A 55 -14.46 -12.11 -7.25
C LYS A 55 -14.62 -13.62 -7.42
N ARG A 56 -14.02 -14.43 -6.54
CA ARG A 56 -14.21 -15.87 -6.54
C ARG A 56 -15.61 -16.22 -6.00
N MET A 57 -16.04 -15.59 -4.92
CA MET A 57 -17.38 -15.76 -4.34
C MET A 57 -18.47 -15.35 -5.35
N GLU A 58 -18.33 -14.18 -5.99
CA GLU A 58 -19.26 -13.71 -7.02
C GLU A 58 -19.42 -14.71 -8.17
N ARG A 59 -18.33 -15.37 -8.58
CA ARG A 59 -18.36 -16.40 -9.63
C ARG A 59 -19.00 -17.71 -9.16
N MET A 60 -18.78 -18.10 -7.90
CA MET A 60 -19.31 -19.35 -7.35
C MET A 60 -20.81 -19.24 -7.03
N TRP A 61 -21.26 -18.09 -6.52
CA TRP A 61 -22.65 -17.88 -6.10
C TRP A 61 -23.53 -17.28 -7.19
N GLY A 62 -22.94 -16.74 -8.26
CA GLY A 62 -23.68 -16.02 -9.30
C GLY A 62 -24.19 -14.64 -8.86
N THR A 63 -23.88 -14.22 -7.64
CA THR A 63 -24.37 -12.99 -7.00
C THR A 63 -23.31 -11.88 -6.99
N LYS A 64 -23.74 -10.62 -6.84
CA LYS A 64 -22.85 -9.50 -6.54
C LYS A 64 -22.55 -9.51 -5.05
N VAL A 65 -21.29 -9.64 -4.70
CA VAL A 65 -20.85 -9.57 -3.32
C VAL A 65 -20.43 -8.13 -3.05
N LEU A 66 -21.17 -7.45 -2.19
CA LEU A 66 -20.85 -6.12 -1.68
C LEU A 66 -20.35 -6.25 -0.26
N THR A 67 -19.30 -5.52 0.08
CA THR A 67 -18.76 -5.51 1.43
C THR A 67 -18.94 -4.12 2.04
N MET A 68 -19.18 -4.08 3.35
CA MET A 68 -19.08 -2.87 4.16
C MET A 68 -18.26 -3.23 5.39
N ILE A 69 -16.94 -3.17 5.23
CA ILE A 69 -15.99 -3.52 6.29
C ILE A 69 -15.44 -2.24 6.88
N HIS A 70 -15.58 -2.07 8.20
CA HIS A 70 -14.93 -1.04 8.99
C HIS A 70 -14.00 -1.70 10.00
N ARG A 71 -12.81 -2.08 9.54
CA ARG A 71 -11.83 -2.82 10.34
C ARG A 71 -10.52 -2.04 10.47
N LYS A 72 -9.93 -2.09 11.67
CA LYS A 72 -8.53 -1.69 11.90
C LYS A 72 -7.60 -2.78 11.38
N GLU A 73 -6.93 -2.52 10.26
CA GLU A 73 -5.87 -3.37 9.73
C GLU A 73 -4.51 -2.90 10.25
N ALA A 74 -3.83 -3.78 10.98
CA ALA A 74 -2.47 -3.52 11.46
C ALA A 74 -1.46 -3.89 10.37
N VAL A 75 -0.65 -2.91 9.96
CA VAL A 75 0.55 -3.16 9.16
C VAL A 75 1.70 -3.46 10.13
N SER A 76 2.22 -4.68 10.02
CA SER A 76 3.33 -5.12 10.86
C SER A 76 4.64 -5.03 10.08
N MET A 77 5.70 -4.54 10.73
CA MET A 77 7.06 -4.61 10.24
C MET A 77 7.81 -5.61 11.12
N LEU A 78 8.36 -6.68 10.53
CA LEU A 78 9.07 -7.74 11.26
C LEU A 78 8.24 -8.39 12.41
N GLY A 79 6.92 -8.44 12.28
CA GLY A 79 6.02 -9.03 13.28
C GLY A 79 5.56 -8.07 14.39
N VAL A 80 6.07 -6.84 14.43
CA VAL A 80 5.63 -5.79 15.36
C VAL A 80 4.66 -4.85 14.63
N PRO A 81 3.47 -4.55 15.18
CA PRO A 81 2.52 -3.64 14.57
C PRO A 81 3.07 -2.20 14.60
N VAL A 82 3.33 -1.63 13.42
CA VAL A 82 3.88 -0.26 13.29
C VAL A 82 2.76 0.77 13.10
N TYR A 83 1.68 0.39 12.41
CA TYR A 83 0.60 1.30 12.09
C TYR A 83 -0.73 0.56 11.99
N GLN A 84 -1.82 1.15 12.48
CA GLN A 84 -3.19 0.65 12.31
C GLN A 84 -3.96 1.59 11.40
N TYR A 85 -4.44 1.10 10.26
CA TYR A 85 -5.31 1.86 9.36
C TYR A 85 -6.75 1.39 9.53
N ILE A 86 -7.72 2.32 9.57
CA ILE A 86 -9.14 1.96 9.49
C ILE A 86 -9.49 1.91 8.00
N ASP A 87 -9.71 0.70 7.47
CA ASP A 87 -10.30 0.53 6.14
C ASP A 87 -11.80 0.73 6.28
N VAL A 88 -12.32 1.84 5.73
CA VAL A 88 -13.74 2.21 5.78
C VAL A 88 -14.31 2.08 4.37
N GLU A 89 -15.18 1.09 4.18
CA GLU A 89 -16.04 1.01 3.00
C GLU A 89 -17.30 1.87 3.25
N ASP A 90 -17.60 2.80 2.34
CA ASP A 90 -18.68 3.79 2.47
C ASP A 90 -20.03 3.24 1.97
N ALA A 91 -21.12 3.60 2.65
CA ALA A 91 -22.49 3.32 2.22
C ALA A 91 -22.80 3.92 0.84
N GLU A 92 -22.22 5.06 0.46
CA GLU A 92 -22.41 5.63 -0.88
C GLU A 92 -21.88 4.70 -1.98
N GLN A 93 -20.71 4.09 -1.76
CA GLN A 93 -20.12 3.14 -2.70
C GLN A 93 -20.98 1.89 -2.82
N VAL A 94 -21.54 1.41 -1.72
CA VAL A 94 -22.48 0.29 -1.71
C VAL A 94 -23.75 0.65 -2.48
N LEU A 95 -24.35 1.81 -2.25
CA LEU A 95 -25.56 2.27 -2.97
C LEU A 95 -25.31 2.44 -4.46
N ARG A 96 -24.14 2.97 -4.85
CA ARG A 96 -23.73 3.02 -6.26
C ARG A 96 -23.61 1.62 -6.85
N ALA A 97 -22.97 0.70 -6.15
CA ALA A 97 -22.80 -0.68 -6.62
C ALA A 97 -24.14 -1.41 -6.74
N ILE A 98 -25.11 -1.18 -5.85
CA ILE A 98 -26.48 -1.71 -5.97
C ILE A 98 -27.13 -1.20 -7.25
N ARG A 99 -27.05 0.11 -7.53
CA ARG A 99 -27.60 0.71 -8.76
C ARG A 99 -26.92 0.16 -10.03
N GLU A 100 -25.62 -0.10 -9.97
CA GLU A 100 -24.84 -0.67 -11.08
C GLU A 100 -25.10 -2.18 -11.29
N THR A 101 -25.61 -2.89 -10.28
CA THR A 101 -25.77 -4.36 -10.32
C THR A 101 -27.02 -4.81 -11.11
N GLY A 102 -28.04 -3.96 -11.22
CA GLY A 102 -29.30 -4.30 -11.90
C GLY A 102 -30.03 -5.47 -11.23
N ASP A 103 -30.55 -6.40 -12.02
CA ASP A 103 -31.36 -7.54 -11.53
C ASP A 103 -30.56 -8.70 -10.93
N ARG A 104 -29.22 -8.60 -10.89
CA ARG A 104 -28.39 -9.68 -10.34
C ARG A 104 -28.56 -9.75 -8.81
N PRO A 105 -28.74 -10.95 -8.21
CA PRO A 105 -28.87 -11.07 -6.77
C PRO A 105 -27.64 -10.51 -6.04
N ILE A 106 -27.86 -9.91 -4.88
CA ILE A 106 -26.82 -9.22 -4.09
C ILE A 106 -26.64 -9.91 -2.75
N ASP A 107 -25.40 -10.25 -2.44
CA ASP A 107 -24.97 -10.69 -1.11
C ASP A 107 -24.17 -9.57 -0.45
N ILE A 108 -24.58 -9.15 0.75
CA ILE A 108 -23.91 -8.08 1.50
C ILE A 108 -23.17 -8.67 2.70
N ILE A 109 -21.86 -8.45 2.77
CA ILE A 109 -21.02 -8.79 3.93
C ILE A 109 -20.79 -7.50 4.72
N MET A 110 -21.51 -7.36 5.82
CA MET A 110 -21.39 -6.19 6.68
C MET A 110 -20.57 -6.52 7.92
N HIS A 111 -19.46 -5.80 8.10
CA HIS A 111 -18.66 -5.81 9.30
C HIS A 111 -18.55 -4.37 9.81
N THR A 112 -19.51 -3.98 10.65
CA THR A 112 -19.48 -2.68 11.32
C THR A 112 -18.62 -2.75 12.57
N PRO A 113 -17.95 -1.64 12.95
CA PRO A 113 -17.32 -1.55 14.25
C PRO A 113 -18.45 -1.24 15.23
N GLY A 114 -18.86 -2.20 16.05
CA GLY A 114 -19.94 -1.97 17.01
C GLY A 114 -19.71 -0.69 17.83
N GLY A 115 -20.67 0.25 17.78
CA GLY A 115 -20.86 1.28 18.82
C GLY A 115 -19.91 2.47 18.87
N GLN A 116 -19.35 2.98 17.77
CA GLN A 116 -18.73 4.33 17.78
C GLN A 116 -19.82 5.40 17.58
N MET A 117 -20.53 5.73 18.66
CA MET A 117 -21.33 6.95 18.74
C MET A 117 -20.34 8.13 18.65
N HIS A 118 -20.24 8.76 17.48
CA HIS A 118 -19.64 10.07 17.41
C HIS A 118 -20.63 11.02 18.11
N ALA A 119 -20.24 11.55 19.27
CA ALA A 119 -20.91 12.73 19.80
C ALA A 119 -20.74 13.82 18.74
N SER A 120 -21.86 14.29 18.19
CA SER A 120 -21.91 15.51 17.41
C SER A 120 -21.36 16.64 18.28
N ILE A 121 -20.20 17.17 17.92
CA ILE A 121 -19.72 18.46 18.41
C ILE A 121 -20.27 19.52 17.47
#